data_AF-A0AAE3SMX4-F1
#
_entry.id   AF-A0AAE3SMX4-F1
#
_cell.length_a   1.000
_cell.length_b   1.000
_cell.length_c   1.000
_cell.angle_alpha   90.00
_cell.angle_beta   90.00
_cell.angle_gamma   90.00
#
_symmetry.space_group_name_H-M   'P 1'
#
loop_
_entity.id
_entity.type
_entity.pdbx_description
1 polymer ?
#
loop_
_entity_poly.entity_id
_entity_poly.type
_entity_poly.pdbx_seq_one_letter_code
_entity_poly.pdbx_strand_id
1 'polypeptide(L)'
;MSEHYMSDYLTDDRKYIKKMKRSEPLQSKEMFYEVLQEWYNWNKGGEDRITQIGDVETGNTKVVHLYLNGNRYYLNGDTKISGVKEFLRNRDNPWKIIPNNRGRMNKVTNDEYDEGIKGFFFYKET
;
A
#
# COMPACT_ATOMS: atom_id res chain seq x y z
N MET A 1 -13.34 10.80 12.27
CA MET A 1 -13.11 11.57 11.03
C MET A 1 -14.06 11.04 9.97
N SER A 2 -14.78 11.93 9.28
CA SER A 2 -16.03 11.66 8.55
C SER A 2 -15.86 10.79 7.30
N GLU A 3 -16.87 9.98 6.95
CA GLU A 3 -16.90 9.09 5.76
C GLU A 3 -16.65 9.78 4.39
N HIS A 4 -16.66 11.12 4.33
CA HIS A 4 -16.67 11.85 3.06
C HIS A 4 -15.34 11.84 2.26
N TYR A 5 -14.18 11.76 2.93
CA TYR A 5 -12.86 11.86 2.26
C TYR A 5 -12.39 10.54 1.61
N MET A 6 -12.96 9.40 1.98
CA MET A 6 -12.56 8.10 1.42
C MET A 6 -12.99 7.92 -0.05
N SER A 7 -14.00 8.67 -0.49
CA SER A 7 -14.44 8.69 -1.89
C SER A 7 -13.36 9.19 -2.86
N ASP A 8 -12.39 9.97 -2.37
CA ASP A 8 -11.26 10.42 -3.19
C ASP A 8 -10.23 9.31 -3.44
N TYR A 9 -10.19 8.30 -2.57
CA TYR A 9 -9.15 7.26 -2.57
C TYR A 9 -9.64 5.88 -2.99
N LEU A 10 -10.91 5.55 -2.79
CA LEU A 10 -11.47 4.25 -3.17
C LEU A 10 -12.42 4.39 -4.36
N THR A 11 -12.54 3.33 -5.16
CA THR A 11 -13.61 3.20 -6.16
C THR A 11 -14.99 3.23 -5.49
N ASP A 12 -16.04 3.55 -6.23
CA ASP A 12 -17.39 3.70 -5.67
C ASP A 12 -17.89 2.38 -5.04
N ASP A 13 -17.50 1.25 -5.63
CA ASP A 13 -17.74 -0.10 -5.12
C ASP A 13 -16.74 -0.54 -4.04
N ARG A 14 -15.74 0.30 -3.75
CA ARG A 14 -14.66 0.11 -2.75
C ARG A 14 -13.81 -1.15 -2.94
N LYS A 15 -13.88 -1.78 -4.12
CA LYS A 15 -13.05 -2.95 -4.45
C LYS A 15 -11.58 -2.58 -4.64
N TYR A 16 -11.32 -1.36 -5.08
CA TYR A 16 -9.97 -0.91 -5.42
C TYR A 16 -9.64 0.45 -4.82
N ILE A 17 -8.36 0.69 -4.62
CA ILE A 17 -7.79 2.01 -4.38
C ILE A 17 -7.61 2.68 -5.75
N LYS A 18 -8.15 3.89 -5.90
CA LYS A 18 -8.00 4.74 -7.08
C LYS A 18 -6.51 5.04 -7.30
N LYS A 19 -6.08 4.97 -8.56
CA LYS A 19 -4.69 5.32 -8.91
C LYS A 19 -4.43 6.80 -8.63
N MET A 20 -3.53 7.06 -7.70
CA MET A 20 -3.11 8.41 -7.34
C MET A 20 -2.12 8.96 -8.36
N LYS A 21 -2.13 10.29 -8.58
CA LYS A 21 -1.10 10.93 -9.38
C LYS A 21 0.18 11.07 -8.57
N ARG A 22 1.34 10.88 -9.21
CA ARG A 22 2.65 11.14 -8.61
C ARG A 22 2.85 12.60 -8.15
N SER A 23 2.12 13.55 -8.75
CA SER A 23 2.11 14.98 -8.41
C SER A 23 1.22 15.31 -7.21
N GLU A 24 0.29 14.43 -6.85
CA GLU A 24 -0.65 14.58 -5.75
C GLU A 24 -0.49 13.40 -4.75
N PRO A 25 0.72 13.15 -4.19
CA PRO A 25 0.93 12.02 -3.31
C PRO A 25 0.40 12.29 -1.89
N LEU A 26 0.09 11.23 -1.17
CA LEU A 26 -0.22 11.30 0.26
C LEU A 26 0.96 11.88 1.02
N GLN A 27 0.69 12.83 1.93
CA GLN A 27 1.70 13.54 2.73
C GLN A 27 1.80 13.02 4.16
N SER A 28 1.02 12.00 4.53
CA SER A 28 0.92 11.49 5.89
C SER A 28 0.96 9.96 5.92
N LYS A 29 1.69 9.43 6.89
CA LYS A 29 1.74 7.99 7.17
C LYS A 29 0.41 7.49 7.75
N GLU A 30 -0.25 8.33 8.54
CA GLU A 30 -1.56 8.09 9.12
C GLU A 30 -2.61 7.94 8.02
N MET A 31 -2.66 8.89 7.07
CA MET A 31 -3.57 8.83 5.91
C MET A 31 -3.34 7.57 5.07
N PHE A 32 -2.07 7.18 4.88
CA PHE A 32 -1.75 5.94 4.18
C PHE A 32 -2.32 4.71 4.89
N TYR A 33 -2.17 4.62 6.21
CA TYR A 33 -2.79 3.55 6.99
C TYR A 33 -4.32 3.59 6.95
N GLU A 34 -4.94 4.77 7.01
CA GLU A 34 -6.40 4.92 6.92
C GLU A 34 -6.94 4.40 5.59
N VAL A 35 -6.32 4.77 4.46
CA VAL A 35 -6.70 4.28 3.13
C VAL A 35 -6.57 2.75 3.05
N LEU A 36 -5.47 2.18 3.54
CA LEU A 36 -5.27 0.73 3.54
C LEU A 36 -6.25 0.00 4.45
N GLN A 37 -6.52 0.56 5.64
CA GLN A 37 -7.43 -0.02 6.62
C GLN A 37 -8.87 -0.03 6.09
N GLU A 38 -9.31 1.06 5.47
CA GLU A 38 -10.63 1.14 4.87
C GLU A 38 -10.77 0.13 3.72
N TRP A 39 -9.81 0.12 2.79
CA TRP A 39 -9.81 -0.87 1.71
C TRP A 39 -9.85 -2.31 2.25
N TYR A 40 -9.03 -2.62 3.26
CA TYR A 40 -9.03 -3.95 3.87
C TYR A 40 -10.38 -4.29 4.51
N ASN A 41 -11.01 -3.36 5.22
CA ASN A 41 -12.30 -3.61 5.89
C ASN A 41 -13.40 -4.03 4.92
N TRP A 42 -13.46 -3.43 3.73
CA TRP A 42 -14.42 -3.77 2.68
C TRP A 42 -14.10 -5.08 1.96
N ASN A 43 -12.82 -5.45 1.90
CA ASN A 43 -12.36 -6.57 1.07
C ASN A 43 -11.93 -7.81 1.89
N LYS A 44 -11.92 -7.77 3.23
CA LYS A 44 -11.37 -8.82 4.13
C LYS A 44 -11.89 -10.25 3.94
N GLY A 45 -13.00 -10.45 3.25
CA GLY A 45 -13.53 -11.77 2.88
C GLY A 45 -13.02 -12.32 1.55
N GLY A 46 -12.24 -11.53 0.79
CA GLY A 46 -11.76 -11.89 -0.54
C GLY A 46 -10.57 -12.84 -0.53
N GLU A 47 -10.44 -13.63 -1.60
CA GLU A 47 -9.33 -14.55 -1.79
C GLU A 47 -8.06 -13.85 -2.26
N ASP A 48 -6.90 -14.22 -1.72
CA ASP A 48 -5.61 -13.58 -1.99
C ASP A 48 -5.15 -13.68 -3.46
N ARG A 49 -5.61 -14.70 -4.18
CA ARG A 49 -5.32 -14.88 -5.61
C ARG A 49 -5.99 -13.84 -6.48
N ILE A 50 -7.12 -13.29 -6.03
CA ILE A 50 -8.00 -12.41 -6.80
C ILE A 50 -7.93 -10.98 -6.24
N THR A 51 -7.88 -10.85 -4.92
CA THR A 51 -8.07 -9.59 -4.21
C THR A 51 -6.76 -8.83 -4.06
N GLN A 52 -6.65 -7.71 -4.76
CA GLN A 52 -5.51 -6.82 -4.76
C GLN A 52 -5.96 -5.36 -4.77
N ILE A 53 -5.08 -4.45 -4.36
CA ILE A 53 -5.50 -3.06 -4.12
C ILE A 53 -5.86 -2.30 -5.41
N GLY A 54 -5.32 -2.70 -6.57
CA GLY A 54 -5.52 -1.99 -7.83
C GLY A 54 -6.26 -2.82 -8.87
N ASP A 55 -7.15 -2.17 -9.61
CA ASP A 55 -7.68 -2.70 -10.88
C ASP A 55 -6.67 -2.45 -11.99
N VAL A 56 -5.63 -3.29 -12.03
CA VAL A 56 -4.47 -3.09 -12.91
C VAL A 56 -4.18 -4.35 -13.69
N GLU A 57 -3.97 -4.19 -15.00
CA GLU A 57 -3.61 -5.28 -15.92
C GLU A 57 -2.21 -5.82 -15.62
N THR A 58 -1.31 -4.95 -15.14
CA THR A 58 0.09 -5.29 -14.89
C THR A 58 0.43 -5.12 -13.42
N GLY A 59 1.12 -6.10 -12.85
CA GLY A 59 1.36 -6.12 -11.41
C GLY A 59 2.22 -4.97 -10.90
N ASN A 60 3.12 -4.43 -11.71
CA ASN A 60 4.03 -3.36 -11.29
C ASN A 60 3.44 -1.94 -11.40
N THR A 61 2.13 -1.77 -11.64
CA THR A 61 1.52 -0.45 -11.71
C THR A 61 1.52 0.23 -10.34
N LYS A 62 2.15 1.41 -10.23
CA LYS A 62 2.12 2.23 -9.02
C LYS A 62 0.70 2.80 -8.83
N VAL A 63 0.06 2.47 -7.72
CA VAL A 63 -1.33 2.88 -7.40
C VAL A 63 -1.35 3.95 -6.33
N VAL A 64 -0.63 3.76 -5.23
CA VAL A 64 -0.54 4.74 -4.14
C VAL A 64 0.82 5.41 -4.19
N HIS A 65 0.85 6.73 -4.09
CA HIS A 65 2.09 7.51 -3.99
C HIS A 65 2.13 8.24 -2.66
N LEU A 66 3.30 8.26 -2.02
CA LEU A 66 3.52 9.03 -0.79
C LEU A 66 4.75 9.93 -0.94
N TYR A 67 4.72 11.06 -0.26
CA TYR A 67 5.86 11.94 -0.06
C TYR A 67 5.99 12.27 1.43
N LEU A 68 7.04 11.75 2.06
CA LEU A 68 7.25 11.84 3.50
C LEU A 68 8.69 12.27 3.76
N ASN A 69 8.88 13.34 4.53
CA ASN A 69 10.21 13.81 4.95
C ASN A 69 11.21 13.90 3.78
N GLY A 70 10.81 14.50 2.66
CA GLY A 70 11.67 14.64 1.47
C GLY A 70 11.81 13.38 0.60
N ASN A 71 11.26 12.25 1.01
CA ASN A 71 11.38 10.97 0.31
C ASN A 71 10.07 10.58 -0.38
N ARG A 72 10.18 10.01 -1.58
CA ARG A 72 9.03 9.48 -2.33
C ARG A 72 8.90 7.98 -2.15
N TYR A 73 7.68 7.50 -2.04
CA TYR A 73 7.34 6.09 -1.94
C TYR A 73 6.17 5.76 -2.86
N TYR A 74 6.02 4.48 -3.18
CA TYR A 74 4.88 3.99 -3.93
C TYR A 74 4.50 2.56 -3.55
N LEU A 75 3.20 2.28 -3.58
CA LEU A 75 2.63 0.94 -3.44
C LEU A 75 2.10 0.47 -4.80
N ASN A 76 2.48 -0.73 -5.21
CA ASN A 76 2.00 -1.32 -6.45
C ASN A 76 0.58 -1.91 -6.31
N GLY A 77 -0.17 -1.89 -7.41
CA GLY A 77 -1.54 -2.37 -7.50
C GLY A 77 -1.71 -3.88 -7.31
N ASP A 78 -0.66 -4.67 -7.56
CA ASP A 78 -0.63 -6.11 -7.27
C ASP A 78 -0.49 -6.45 -5.78
N THR A 79 -0.43 -5.45 -4.90
CA THR A 79 -0.43 -5.67 -3.45
C THR A 79 -1.69 -6.43 -3.06
N LYS A 80 -1.49 -7.60 -2.46
CA LYS A 80 -2.53 -8.56 -2.10
C LYS A 80 -3.10 -8.29 -0.72
N ILE A 81 -4.33 -8.76 -0.52
CA ILE A 81 -5.04 -8.54 0.74
C ILE A 81 -4.30 -9.12 1.97
N SER A 82 -3.66 -10.28 1.84
CA SER A 82 -2.84 -10.85 2.92
C SER A 82 -1.66 -9.95 3.30
N GLY A 83 -1.00 -9.36 2.30
CA GLY A 83 0.10 -8.43 2.50
C GLY A 83 -0.36 -7.14 3.19
N VAL A 84 -1.51 -6.59 2.79
CA VAL A 84 -2.10 -5.42 3.46
C VAL A 84 -2.45 -5.74 4.91
N LYS A 85 -3.10 -6.88 5.17
CA LYS A 85 -3.45 -7.32 6.52
C LYS A 85 -2.23 -7.40 7.43
N GLU A 86 -1.16 -8.02 6.95
CA GLU A 86 0.09 -8.19 7.69
C GLU A 86 0.74 -6.82 7.98
N PHE A 87 0.82 -5.95 6.96
CA PHE A 87 1.35 -4.61 7.12
C PHE A 87 0.54 -3.77 8.13
N LEU A 88 -0.80 -3.87 8.12
CA LEU A 88 -1.67 -3.20 9.08
C LEU A 88 -1.49 -3.74 10.51
N ARG A 89 -1.29 -5.05 10.67
CA ARG A 89 -1.03 -5.68 11.98
C ARG A 89 0.26 -5.13 12.59
N ASN A 90 1.26 -4.86 11.76
CA ASN A 90 2.58 -4.38 12.18
C ASN A 90 2.65 -2.83 12.22
N ARG A 91 1.51 -2.14 12.35
CA ARG A 91 1.42 -0.67 12.20
C ARG A 91 2.35 0.13 13.13
N ASP A 92 2.59 -0.39 14.33
CA ASP A 92 3.41 0.24 15.38
C ASP A 92 4.91 0.04 15.15
N ASN A 93 5.27 -0.87 14.24
CA ASN A 93 6.67 -1.10 13.87
C ASN A 93 7.18 0.03 12.96
N PRO A 94 8.46 0.41 13.10
CA PRO A 94 9.10 1.36 12.20
C PRO A 94 9.18 0.78 10.77
N TRP A 95 9.15 1.68 9.78
CA TRP A 95 9.39 1.28 8.39
C TRP A 95 10.88 1.11 8.17
N LYS A 96 11.24 0.02 7.50
CA LYS A 96 12.61 -0.36 7.19
C LYS A 96 12.76 -0.56 5.69
N ILE A 97 13.97 -0.33 5.17
CA ILE A 97 14.29 -0.52 3.75
C ILE A 97 15.18 -1.73 3.60
N ILE A 98 14.73 -2.69 2.79
CA ILE A 98 15.37 -3.98 2.57
C ILE A 98 15.63 -4.19 1.07
N PRO A 99 16.47 -5.17 0.69
CA PRO A 99 16.62 -5.55 -0.71
C PRO A 99 15.28 -6.03 -1.29
N ASN A 100 14.96 -5.60 -2.51
CA ASN A 100 13.89 -6.20 -3.29
C ASN A 100 14.35 -7.51 -3.94
N ASN A 101 13.45 -8.20 -4.64
CA ASN A 101 13.76 -9.48 -5.31
C ASN A 101 14.85 -9.39 -6.40
N ARG A 102 15.26 -8.18 -6.79
CA ARG A 102 16.37 -7.91 -7.73
C ARG A 102 17.64 -7.41 -7.01
N GLY A 103 17.70 -7.51 -5.69
CA GLY A 103 18.84 -7.08 -4.86
C GLY A 103 18.92 -5.56 -4.63
N ARG A 104 17.97 -4.76 -5.13
CA ARG A 104 18.00 -3.30 -4.95
C ARG A 104 17.45 -2.91 -3.57
N MET A 105 18.19 -2.09 -2.83
CA MET A 105 17.78 -1.54 -1.52
C MET A 105 16.68 -0.50 -1.64
N ASN A 106 15.44 -0.94 -1.88
CA ASN A 106 14.30 -0.03 -1.98
C ASN A 106 12.95 -0.62 -1.57
N LYS A 107 12.86 -1.90 -1.17
CA LYS A 107 11.59 -2.46 -0.69
C LYS A 107 11.36 -1.96 0.74
N VAL A 108 10.15 -1.52 1.04
CA VAL A 108 9.75 -1.09 2.38
C VAL A 108 9.02 -2.24 3.06
N THR A 109 9.37 -2.47 4.32
CA THR A 109 8.68 -3.41 5.22
C THR A 109 8.48 -2.75 6.57
N ASN A 110 7.50 -3.21 7.34
CA ASN A 110 7.38 -2.95 8.77
C ASN A 110 7.38 -4.26 9.58
N ASP A 111 7.88 -5.33 8.97
CA ASP A 111 8.15 -6.57 9.66
C ASP A 111 9.21 -6.39 10.76
N GLU A 112 9.00 -7.07 11.89
CA GLU A 112 9.89 -6.93 13.06
C GLU A 112 11.28 -7.52 12.81
N TYR A 113 11.40 -8.52 11.92
CA TYR A 113 12.62 -9.26 11.59
C TYR A 113 13.32 -8.80 10.31
N ASP A 114 12.95 -7.63 9.79
CA ASP A 114 13.49 -7.07 8.54
C ASP A 114 13.16 -7.93 7.31
N GLU A 115 12.13 -8.76 7.39
CA GLU A 115 11.71 -9.59 6.27
C GLU A 115 10.73 -8.87 5.34
N GLY A 116 10.72 -9.28 4.07
CA GLY A 116 9.78 -8.73 3.11
C GLY A 116 8.39 -9.33 3.32
N ILE A 117 7.40 -8.50 3.64
CA ILE A 117 6.01 -8.96 3.71
C ILE A 117 5.56 -9.49 2.35
N LYS A 118 5.11 -10.75 2.33
CA LYS A 118 4.64 -11.44 1.14
C LYS A 118 3.34 -10.79 0.64
N GLY A 119 3.26 -10.58 -0.68
CA GLY A 119 2.10 -9.92 -1.28
C GLY A 119 2.01 -8.42 -0.99
N PHE A 120 2.97 -7.81 -0.27
CA PHE A 120 3.00 -6.38 -0.03
C PHE A 120 4.15 -5.72 -0.81
N PHE A 121 3.80 -4.94 -1.82
CA PHE A 121 4.73 -4.42 -2.83
C PHE A 121 4.92 -2.91 -2.67
N PHE A 122 5.47 -2.54 -1.52
CA PHE A 122 5.74 -1.16 -1.13
C PHE A 122 7.22 -0.81 -1.31
N TYR A 123 7.52 0.34 -1.89
CA TYR A 123 8.87 0.72 -2.25
C TYR A 123 9.17 2.20 -2.02
N LYS A 124 10.43 2.49 -1.70
CA LYS A 124 11.00 3.83 -1.80
C LYS A 124 11.40 4.11 -3.25
N GLU A 125 11.01 5.26 -3.77
CA GLU A 125 11.49 5.77 -5.05
C GLU A 125 12.90 6.33 -4.85
N THR A 126 13.85 5.76 -5.57
CA THR A 126 15.27 6.14 -5.63
C THR A 126 15.50 7.24 -6.64
#